data_AF-A0A7S2RAV8-F1
#
_entry.id   AF-A0A7S2RAV8-F1
#
_cell.length_a   1.000
_cell.length_b   1.000
_cell.length_c   1.000
_cell.angle_alpha   90.00
_cell.angle_beta   90.00
_cell.angle_gamma   90.00
#
_symmetry.space_group_name_H-M   'P 1'
#
loop_
_entity.id
_entity.type
_entity.pdbx_description
1 polymer ?
#
loop_
_entity_poly.entity_id
_entity_poly.type
_entity_poly.pdbx_seq_one_letter_code
_entity_poly.pdbx_strand_id
1 'polypeptide(L)'
;QKGCSYASLKVEIESLLDTTYSGCKLDADGVLSELLGGNNNEATVDALCISAYESSDVVYTFDDVTRKGYQFNNEYFSGGTKWNYEIETNDGENELKSDAARVKDVYHNEAKSGIIELPMDLPSFNPSDVGTCELNAAFCCWVQDRQAKDKNGNCNTPYDSNCVDKDPSDNANLCYVDHDRAAVGTHVAGGFSIYGDVENGKENIEGDIHCHGFAWAESANDPISVYKGNNLFFVSMYDHMYTRGYVRNVPGATMCACAETVSLLYPP
;
A
#
# COMPACT_ATOMS: atom_id res chain seq x y z
N GLN A 1 -12.99 -11.34 -2.21
CA GLN A 1 -13.90 -10.25 -1.83
C GLN A 1 -15.15 -10.39 -2.69
N LYS A 2 -16.34 -10.45 -2.09
CA LYS A 2 -17.59 -10.41 -2.85
C LYS A 2 -17.89 -8.94 -3.15
N GLY A 3 -18.08 -8.61 -4.43
CA GLY A 3 -18.19 -7.22 -4.87
C GLY A 3 -19.52 -6.58 -4.47
N CYS A 4 -19.57 -5.25 -4.50
CA CYS A 4 -20.81 -4.50 -4.31
C CYS A 4 -21.57 -4.45 -5.63
N SER A 5 -22.35 -5.49 -5.91
CA SER A 5 -23.15 -5.63 -7.14
C SER A 5 -24.48 -6.29 -6.83
N TYR A 6 -25.50 -6.08 -7.67
CA TYR A 6 -26.80 -6.73 -7.46
C TYR A 6 -26.66 -8.26 -7.44
N ALA A 7 -25.85 -8.80 -8.34
CA ALA A 7 -25.59 -10.24 -8.42
C ALA A 7 -24.94 -10.78 -7.13
N SER A 8 -23.96 -10.07 -6.58
CA SER A 8 -23.30 -10.50 -5.34
C SER A 8 -24.23 -10.40 -4.14
N LEU A 9 -25.04 -9.34 -4.07
CA LEU A 9 -26.04 -9.13 -3.01
C LEU A 9 -27.11 -10.23 -3.04
N LYS A 10 -27.58 -10.58 -4.24
CA LYS A 10 -28.53 -11.67 -4.46
C LYS A 10 -27.99 -13.01 -3.97
N VAL A 11 -26.76 -13.38 -4.35
CA VAL A 11 -26.13 -14.63 -3.91
C VAL A 11 -26.04 -14.72 -2.39
N GLU A 12 -25.71 -13.61 -1.71
CA GLU A 12 -25.65 -13.60 -0.25
C GLU A 12 -27.02 -13.72 0.41
N ILE A 13 -28.04 -13.06 -0.16
CA ILE A 13 -29.41 -13.20 0.33
C ILE A 13 -29.92 -14.62 0.11
N GLU A 14 -29.66 -15.24 -1.05
CA GLU A 14 -29.98 -16.65 -1.29
C GLU A 14 -29.34 -17.54 -0.21
N SER A 15 -28.05 -17.35 0.05
CA SER A 15 -27.35 -18.10 1.11
C SER A 15 -27.95 -17.87 2.49
N LEU A 16 -28.37 -16.66 2.84
CA LEU A 16 -29.00 -16.36 4.13
C LEU A 16 -30.40 -16.94 4.24
N LEU A 17 -31.19 -16.91 3.17
CA LEU A 17 -32.51 -17.52 3.10
C LEU A 17 -32.42 -19.03 3.30
N ASP A 18 -31.46 -19.69 2.65
CA ASP A 18 -31.28 -21.13 2.76
C ASP A 18 -30.76 -21.57 4.14
N THR A 19 -29.84 -20.79 4.74
CA THR A 19 -29.15 -21.19 5.98
C THR A 19 -29.84 -20.73 7.25
N THR A 20 -30.38 -19.51 7.24
CA THR A 20 -30.87 -18.82 8.45
C THR A 20 -32.38 -18.65 8.44
N TYR A 21 -32.96 -18.41 7.27
CA TYR A 21 -34.38 -18.09 7.11
C TYR A 21 -35.13 -19.08 6.21
N SER A 22 -34.92 -20.39 6.43
CA SER A 22 -35.47 -21.46 5.58
C SER A 22 -37.01 -21.53 5.51
N GLY A 23 -37.72 -20.75 6.32
CA GLY A 23 -39.17 -20.56 6.27
C GLY A 23 -39.65 -19.26 5.60
N CYS A 24 -38.73 -18.45 5.06
CA CYS A 24 -39.08 -17.25 4.31
C CYS A 24 -39.84 -17.62 3.03
N LYS A 25 -40.91 -16.88 2.74
CA LYS A 25 -41.74 -17.11 1.54
C LYS A 25 -41.27 -16.35 0.31
N LEU A 26 -40.37 -15.38 0.51
CA LEU A 26 -39.80 -14.60 -0.57
C LEU A 26 -38.50 -15.27 -1.03
N ASP A 27 -38.28 -15.25 -2.33
CA ASP A 27 -36.96 -15.52 -2.90
C ASP A 27 -36.06 -14.27 -2.75
N ALA A 28 -34.79 -14.41 -3.12
CA ALA A 28 -33.82 -13.33 -2.95
C ALA A 28 -34.20 -12.06 -3.74
N ASP A 29 -34.77 -12.20 -4.94
CA ASP A 29 -35.25 -11.04 -5.72
C ASP A 29 -36.45 -10.36 -5.04
N GLY A 30 -37.36 -11.13 -4.44
CA GLY A 30 -38.49 -10.62 -3.66
C GLY A 30 -38.03 -9.87 -2.41
N VAL A 31 -37.07 -10.42 -1.67
CA VAL A 31 -36.46 -9.74 -0.52
C VAL A 31 -35.77 -8.45 -0.94
N LEU A 32 -34.96 -8.50 -2.01
CA LEU A 32 -34.33 -7.30 -2.56
C LEU A 32 -35.35 -6.27 -3.01
N SER A 33 -36.46 -6.70 -3.62
CA SER A 33 -37.56 -5.81 -4.01
C SER A 33 -38.17 -5.08 -2.83
N GLU A 34 -38.34 -5.73 -1.69
CA GLU A 34 -38.86 -5.06 -0.50
C GLU A 34 -37.82 -4.11 0.13
N LEU A 35 -36.57 -4.55 0.23
CA LEU A 35 -35.49 -3.74 0.83
C LEU A 35 -35.12 -2.51 0.00
N LEU A 36 -35.15 -2.63 -1.32
CA LEU A 36 -34.79 -1.57 -2.27
C LEU A 36 -36.00 -0.75 -2.75
N GLY A 37 -37.20 -0.99 -2.19
CA GLY A 37 -38.42 -0.25 -2.55
C GLY A 37 -38.87 -0.46 -3.99
N GLY A 38 -38.61 -1.63 -4.57
CA GLY A 38 -38.97 -2.01 -5.93
C GLY A 38 -37.95 -1.65 -7.02
N ASN A 39 -36.83 -1.01 -6.66
CA ASN A 39 -35.79 -0.59 -7.60
C ASN A 39 -34.63 -1.61 -7.66
N ASN A 40 -34.93 -2.80 -8.20
CA ASN A 40 -33.98 -3.91 -8.29
C ASN A 40 -33.07 -3.79 -9.51
N ASN A 41 -32.29 -2.71 -9.59
CA ASN A 41 -31.33 -2.49 -10.66
C ASN A 41 -29.92 -2.23 -10.11
N GLU A 42 -28.92 -2.45 -10.96
CA GLU A 42 -27.51 -2.26 -10.59
C GLU A 42 -27.25 -0.85 -10.07
N ALA A 43 -27.79 0.16 -10.73
CA ALA A 43 -27.59 1.57 -10.36
C ALA A 43 -28.06 1.89 -8.92
N THR A 44 -29.12 1.24 -8.44
CA THR A 44 -29.62 1.43 -7.08
C THR A 44 -28.70 0.78 -6.06
N VAL A 45 -28.19 -0.42 -6.37
CA VAL A 45 -27.21 -1.10 -5.52
C VAL A 45 -25.91 -0.31 -5.49
N ASP A 46 -25.42 0.15 -6.65
CA ASP A 46 -24.22 1.00 -6.75
C ASP A 46 -24.35 2.26 -5.88
N ALA A 47 -25.49 2.96 -5.93
CA ALA A 47 -25.71 4.16 -5.12
C ALA A 47 -25.71 3.87 -3.61
N LEU A 48 -26.25 2.73 -3.19
CA LEU A 48 -26.21 2.29 -1.79
C LEU A 48 -24.78 1.95 -1.36
N CYS A 49 -24.02 1.29 -2.23
CA CYS A 49 -22.62 0.96 -2.01
C CYS A 49 -21.77 2.22 -1.83
N ILE A 50 -21.91 3.19 -2.74
CA ILE A 50 -21.25 4.51 -2.64
C ILE A 50 -21.59 5.17 -1.30
N SER A 51 -22.88 5.24 -0.97
CA SER A 51 -23.33 5.87 0.27
C SER A 51 -22.75 5.17 1.52
N ALA A 52 -22.57 3.86 1.47
CA ALA A 52 -21.95 3.09 2.53
C ALA A 52 -20.44 3.35 2.63
N TYR A 53 -19.75 3.50 1.50
CA TYR A 53 -18.32 3.80 1.44
C TYR A 53 -17.98 5.24 1.84
N GLU A 54 -18.85 6.19 1.51
CA GLU A 54 -18.71 7.60 1.88
C GLU A 54 -19.08 7.89 3.35
N SER A 55 -19.60 6.90 4.07
CA SER A 55 -19.88 7.04 5.50
C SER A 55 -18.59 7.27 6.27
N SER A 56 -18.48 8.42 6.96
CA SER A 56 -17.30 8.80 7.74
C SER A 56 -16.91 7.78 8.82
N ASP A 57 -17.86 6.95 9.27
CA ASP A 57 -17.62 5.95 10.31
C ASP A 57 -16.68 4.81 9.85
N VAL A 58 -16.45 4.68 8.55
CA VAL A 58 -15.56 3.65 7.98
C VAL A 58 -14.33 4.21 7.29
N VAL A 59 -14.20 5.53 7.15
CA VAL A 59 -13.12 6.17 6.38
C VAL A 59 -12.01 6.67 7.30
N TYR A 60 -10.78 6.26 7.00
CA TYR A 60 -9.54 6.64 7.66
C TYR A 60 -8.65 7.38 6.68
N THR A 61 -8.17 8.56 7.08
CA THR A 61 -7.11 9.22 6.34
C THR A 61 -5.77 8.52 6.61
N PHE A 62 -4.79 8.74 5.75
CA PHE A 62 -3.45 8.20 6.01
C PHE A 62 -2.78 8.86 7.23
N ASP A 63 -3.17 10.10 7.58
CA ASP A 63 -2.70 10.73 8.82
C ASP A 63 -3.25 10.04 10.07
N ASP A 64 -4.47 9.50 10.00
CA ASP A 64 -5.01 8.68 11.08
C ASP A 64 -4.18 7.42 11.30
N VAL A 65 -3.59 6.84 10.25
CA VAL A 65 -2.78 5.62 10.35
C VAL A 65 -1.55 5.85 11.24
N THR A 66 -0.80 6.93 11.03
CA THR A 66 0.44 7.18 11.78
C THR A 66 0.22 8.02 13.03
N ARG A 67 -0.73 8.97 12.99
CA ARG A 67 -0.92 10.07 13.96
C ARG A 67 0.36 10.86 14.23
N LYS A 68 1.20 11.02 13.21
CA LYS A 68 2.47 11.75 13.29
C LYS A 68 2.49 13.04 12.45
N GLY A 69 1.40 13.32 11.74
CA GLY A 69 1.25 14.52 10.93
C GLY A 69 1.76 14.35 9.50
N TYR A 70 1.30 15.25 8.63
CA TYR A 70 1.64 15.32 7.21
C TYR A 70 3.14 15.13 6.92
N GLN A 71 4.01 15.87 7.61
CA GLN A 71 5.46 15.82 7.35
C GLN A 71 6.02 14.41 7.58
N PHE A 72 5.56 13.71 8.61
CA PHE A 72 6.01 12.35 8.86
C PHE A 72 5.55 11.41 7.73
N ASN A 73 4.31 11.52 7.29
CA ASN A 73 3.76 10.67 6.23
C ASN A 73 4.47 10.93 4.89
N ASN A 74 4.68 12.21 4.56
CA ASN A 74 5.43 12.62 3.37
C ASN A 74 6.83 12.02 3.37
N GLU A 75 7.58 12.23 4.46
CA GLU A 75 8.95 11.72 4.54
C GLU A 75 8.97 10.20 4.57
N TYR A 76 8.01 9.53 5.21
CA TYR A 76 7.95 8.07 5.22
C TYR A 76 7.92 7.48 3.80
N PHE A 77 7.03 7.99 2.94
CA PHE A 77 6.93 7.54 1.55
C PHE A 77 8.07 8.01 0.66
N SER A 78 8.79 9.06 1.07
CA SER A 78 10.03 9.50 0.45
C SER A 78 11.24 8.64 0.85
N GLY A 79 11.05 7.66 1.75
CA GLY A 79 12.12 6.80 2.30
C GLY A 79 12.82 7.37 3.53
N GLY A 80 12.26 8.45 4.10
CA GLY A 80 12.71 9.12 5.29
C GLY A 80 12.00 8.69 6.58
N THR A 81 12.24 9.45 7.64
CA THR A 81 11.82 9.18 9.03
C THR A 81 12.56 8.07 9.75
N LYS A 82 12.39 8.06 11.06
CA LYS A 82 12.94 7.03 11.94
C LYS A 82 12.48 5.61 11.61
N TRP A 83 11.29 5.45 11.02
CA TRP A 83 10.79 4.13 10.60
C TRP A 83 11.60 3.55 9.44
N ASN A 84 12.23 4.39 8.61
CA ASN A 84 13.12 3.93 7.55
C ASN A 84 14.60 3.92 7.94
N TYR A 85 15.04 4.77 8.87
CA TYR A 85 16.47 4.98 9.12
C TYR A 85 17.07 4.25 10.30
N GLU A 86 16.32 4.11 11.38
CA GLU A 86 16.87 3.48 12.59
C GLU A 86 17.05 1.98 12.36
N ILE A 87 17.90 1.36 13.16
CA ILE A 87 18.08 -0.10 13.22
C ILE A 87 18.01 -0.44 14.70
N GLU A 88 17.34 -1.56 15.02
CA GLU A 88 17.29 -2.03 16.41
C GLU A 88 18.71 -2.21 16.95
N THR A 89 18.97 -1.81 18.19
CA THR A 89 20.29 -1.99 18.78
C THR A 89 20.36 -3.28 19.59
N ASN A 90 21.55 -3.78 19.88
CA ASN A 90 21.70 -4.93 20.77
C ASN A 90 21.13 -4.72 22.19
N ASP A 91 21.01 -3.45 22.61
CA ASP A 91 20.43 -3.06 23.90
C ASP A 91 18.90 -2.90 23.84
N GLY A 92 18.27 -3.18 22.68
CA GLY A 92 16.82 -3.16 22.49
C GLY A 92 16.24 -1.77 22.20
N GLU A 93 17.06 -0.79 21.82
CA GLU A 93 16.57 0.51 21.34
C GLU A 93 16.14 0.41 19.88
N ASN A 94 15.25 1.31 19.43
CA ASN A 94 14.75 1.39 18.06
C ASN A 94 14.08 0.12 17.51
N GLU A 95 13.50 -0.71 18.40
CA GLU A 95 12.74 -1.90 18.03
C GLU A 95 11.52 -1.50 17.19
N LEU A 96 11.53 -1.85 15.91
CA LEU A 96 10.47 -1.48 14.96
C LEU A 96 9.08 -1.97 15.41
N LYS A 97 9.01 -3.16 16.01
CA LYS A 97 7.76 -3.73 16.54
C LYS A 97 7.12 -2.86 17.63
N SER A 98 7.95 -2.14 18.39
CA SER A 98 7.53 -1.21 19.43
C SER A 98 7.27 0.18 18.84
N ASP A 99 8.21 0.71 18.07
CA ASP A 99 8.14 2.07 17.49
C ASP A 99 7.01 2.27 16.47
N ALA A 100 6.64 1.19 15.78
CA ALA A 100 5.55 1.16 14.80
C ALA A 100 4.40 0.25 15.25
N ALA A 101 4.26 -0.04 16.56
CA ALA A 101 3.17 -0.87 17.11
C ALA A 101 1.78 -0.44 16.63
N ARG A 102 1.58 0.86 16.40
CA ARG A 102 0.34 1.40 15.85
C ARG A 102 -0.06 0.77 14.51
N VAL A 103 0.90 0.44 13.64
CA VAL A 103 0.63 -0.18 12.34
C VAL A 103 -0.07 -1.54 12.52
N LYS A 104 0.36 -2.32 13.51
CA LYS A 104 -0.32 -3.57 13.86
C LYS A 104 -1.75 -3.33 14.34
N ASP A 105 -1.97 -2.33 15.18
CA ASP A 105 -3.30 -2.02 15.69
C ASP A 105 -4.24 -1.56 14.57
N VAL A 106 -3.76 -0.69 13.66
CA VAL A 106 -4.52 -0.26 12.48
C VAL A 106 -4.88 -1.47 11.63
N TYR A 107 -3.93 -2.38 11.38
CA TYR A 107 -4.24 -3.58 10.58
C TYR A 107 -5.31 -4.46 11.22
N HIS A 108 -5.24 -4.71 12.53
CA HIS A 108 -6.16 -5.62 13.18
C HIS A 108 -7.55 -5.04 13.44
N ASN A 109 -7.63 -3.73 13.72
CA ASN A 109 -8.86 -3.10 14.18
C ASN A 109 -9.53 -2.26 13.09
N GLU A 110 -8.76 -1.66 12.16
CA GLU A 110 -9.29 -0.68 11.21
C GLU A 110 -9.19 -1.18 9.77
N ALA A 111 -7.99 -1.50 9.27
CA ALA A 111 -7.75 -1.75 7.85
C ALA A 111 -8.44 -3.01 7.28
N LYS A 112 -8.88 -3.94 8.15
CA LYS A 112 -9.57 -5.17 7.75
C LYS A 112 -11.04 -4.96 7.41
N SER A 113 -11.65 -3.91 7.93
CA SER A 113 -13.10 -3.65 7.79
C SER A 113 -13.43 -2.23 7.39
N GLY A 114 -12.54 -1.27 7.66
CA GLY A 114 -12.64 0.12 7.22
C GLY A 114 -11.91 0.38 5.91
N ILE A 115 -12.06 1.60 5.41
CA ILE A 115 -11.47 2.13 4.19
C ILE A 115 -10.35 3.08 4.61
N ILE A 116 -9.15 2.88 4.09
CA ILE A 116 -8.04 3.81 4.21
C ILE A 116 -7.95 4.55 2.89
N GLU A 117 -7.98 5.88 2.94
CA GLU A 117 -7.82 6.72 1.76
C GLU A 117 -6.39 6.63 1.23
N LEU A 118 -6.26 6.62 -0.11
CA LEU A 118 -4.96 6.80 -0.73
C LEU A 118 -4.50 8.25 -0.46
N PRO A 119 -3.27 8.49 0.01
CA PRO A 119 -2.80 9.81 0.43
C PRO A 119 -2.47 10.70 -0.77
N MET A 120 -3.51 11.10 -1.51
CA MET A 120 -3.45 11.99 -2.68
C MET A 120 -3.11 13.43 -2.32
N ASP A 121 -2.94 13.74 -1.03
CA ASP A 121 -2.38 14.99 -0.55
C ASP A 121 -0.84 14.98 -0.56
N LEU A 122 -0.21 13.81 -0.66
CA LEU A 122 1.24 13.68 -0.62
C LEU A 122 1.86 13.76 -2.03
N PRO A 123 2.99 14.49 -2.19
CA PRO A 123 3.74 14.59 -3.44
C PRO A 123 4.09 13.26 -4.13
N SER A 124 4.27 12.17 -3.36
CA SER A 124 4.57 10.85 -3.94
C SER A 124 3.39 10.27 -4.75
N PHE A 125 2.16 10.66 -4.42
CA PHE A 125 0.93 10.17 -5.06
C PHE A 125 0.19 11.26 -5.84
N ASN A 126 0.51 12.53 -5.61
CA ASN A 126 -0.05 13.65 -6.34
C ASN A 126 1.00 14.75 -6.54
N PRO A 127 2.05 14.48 -7.33
CA PRO A 127 3.02 15.51 -7.66
C PRO A 127 2.34 16.56 -8.55
N SER A 128 2.58 17.84 -8.27
CA SER A 128 1.95 18.96 -8.98
C SER A 128 2.26 19.01 -10.49
N ASP A 129 3.31 18.32 -10.91
CA ASP A 129 3.94 18.47 -12.23
C ASP A 129 3.76 17.23 -13.13
N VAL A 130 3.10 16.18 -12.62
CA VAL A 130 2.85 14.90 -13.31
C VAL A 130 1.42 14.45 -12.99
N GLY A 131 0.76 13.72 -13.91
CA GLY A 131 -0.64 13.32 -13.76
C GLY A 131 -0.96 12.60 -12.45
N THR A 132 -2.23 12.62 -12.06
CA THR A 132 -2.73 12.01 -10.81
C THR A 132 -2.93 10.51 -10.96
N CYS A 133 -1.87 9.70 -10.85
CA CYS A 133 -1.95 8.24 -10.83
C CYS A 133 -2.86 7.63 -11.91
N GLU A 134 -2.75 8.10 -13.16
CA GLU A 134 -3.72 7.81 -14.22
C GLU A 134 -3.71 6.33 -14.63
N LEU A 135 -2.56 5.66 -14.50
CA LEU A 135 -2.38 4.22 -14.69
C LEU A 135 -3.12 3.35 -13.66
N ASN A 136 -3.73 3.95 -12.64
CA ASN A 136 -4.41 3.24 -11.55
C ASN A 136 -3.50 2.19 -10.89
N ALA A 137 -2.22 2.52 -10.69
CA ALA A 137 -1.24 1.64 -10.10
C ALA A 137 -0.25 2.40 -9.22
N ALA A 138 0.27 1.73 -8.20
CA ALA A 138 1.31 2.23 -7.32
C ALA A 138 2.36 1.15 -7.06
N PHE A 139 3.58 1.60 -6.79
CA PHE A 139 4.73 0.76 -6.51
C PHE A 139 5.42 1.23 -5.25
N CYS A 140 5.92 0.27 -4.48
CA CYS A 140 6.85 0.49 -3.40
C CYS A 140 8.10 -0.34 -3.60
N CYS A 141 9.27 0.23 -3.31
CA CYS A 141 10.55 -0.46 -3.39
C CYS A 141 11.40 -0.17 -2.16
N TRP A 142 12.06 -1.21 -1.67
CA TRP A 142 12.90 -1.22 -0.49
C TRP A 142 14.28 -1.75 -0.83
N VAL A 143 15.28 -1.13 -0.21
CA VAL A 143 16.70 -1.47 -0.43
C VAL A 143 17.40 -1.87 0.86
N GLN A 144 16.70 -1.83 2.00
CA GLN A 144 17.25 -2.28 3.27
C GLN A 144 16.27 -3.13 4.07
N ASP A 145 16.83 -3.98 4.91
CA ASP A 145 16.17 -4.76 5.94
C ASP A 145 16.74 -4.38 7.30
N ARG A 146 15.87 -3.98 8.22
CA ARG A 146 16.23 -3.54 9.58
C ARG A 146 15.73 -4.46 10.69
N GLN A 147 15.16 -5.63 10.37
CA GLN A 147 14.55 -6.51 11.38
C GLN A 147 15.08 -7.94 11.30
N ALA A 148 15.62 -8.43 12.41
CA ALA A 148 16.15 -9.78 12.48
C ALA A 148 15.06 -10.77 12.89
N LYS A 149 15.29 -12.06 12.58
CA LYS A 149 14.48 -13.20 13.07
C LYS A 149 13.01 -13.19 12.60
N ASP A 150 12.70 -12.47 11.54
CA ASP A 150 11.37 -12.46 10.92
C ASP A 150 11.25 -13.38 9.69
N LYS A 151 12.33 -14.10 9.36
CA LYS A 151 12.47 -15.02 8.22
C LYS A 151 12.40 -14.33 6.85
N ASN A 152 12.68 -13.04 6.79
CA ASN A 152 12.77 -12.26 5.58
C ASN A 152 14.10 -11.49 5.57
N GLY A 153 14.60 -11.15 4.38
CA GLY A 153 15.80 -10.33 4.25
C GLY A 153 17.07 -10.93 4.88
N ASN A 154 18.05 -10.07 5.11
CA ASN A 154 19.40 -10.44 5.52
C ASN A 154 19.82 -9.86 6.89
N CYS A 155 18.96 -9.07 7.55
CA CYS A 155 19.23 -8.54 8.89
C CYS A 155 19.32 -9.67 9.93
N ASN A 156 20.36 -9.63 10.76
CA ASN A 156 20.60 -10.62 11.80
C ASN A 156 21.11 -10.01 13.11
N THR A 157 20.99 -10.76 14.21
CA THR A 157 21.62 -10.43 15.49
C THR A 157 23.08 -10.91 15.53
N PRO A 158 23.99 -10.26 16.28
CA PRO A 158 23.81 -8.98 16.97
C PRO A 158 23.61 -7.81 15.99
N TYR A 159 22.58 -6.98 16.24
CA TYR A 159 22.08 -5.99 15.29
C TYR A 159 23.15 -4.98 14.86
N ASP A 160 23.90 -4.44 15.82
CA ASP A 160 24.92 -3.41 15.59
C ASP A 160 26.05 -3.83 14.62
N SER A 161 26.13 -5.11 14.24
CA SER A 161 27.13 -5.63 13.30
C SER A 161 26.55 -6.47 12.17
N ASN A 162 25.42 -7.14 12.39
CA ASN A 162 24.81 -8.07 11.44
C ASN A 162 23.51 -7.56 10.82
N CYS A 163 23.06 -6.35 11.18
CA CYS A 163 21.86 -5.72 10.61
C CYS A 163 22.13 -4.34 9.99
N VAL A 164 23.31 -3.76 10.21
CA VAL A 164 23.73 -2.51 9.56
C VAL A 164 23.86 -2.73 8.06
N ASP A 165 23.13 -1.92 7.29
CA ASP A 165 23.10 -1.93 5.83
C ASP A 165 22.93 -3.34 5.25
N LYS A 166 21.92 -4.06 5.75
CA LYS A 166 21.53 -5.36 5.19
C LYS A 166 20.42 -5.21 4.19
N ASP A 167 20.50 -6.02 3.15
CA ASP A 167 19.57 -5.96 2.04
C ASP A 167 18.30 -6.76 2.37
N PRO A 168 17.14 -6.38 1.80
CA PRO A 168 15.92 -7.17 1.85
C PRO A 168 16.08 -8.44 1.00
N SER A 169 15.02 -9.25 0.90
CA SER A 169 15.04 -10.37 -0.06
C SER A 169 14.83 -9.85 -1.47
N ASP A 170 15.68 -10.26 -2.40
CA ASP A 170 15.61 -9.81 -3.79
C ASP A 170 14.35 -10.31 -4.53
N ASN A 171 13.73 -9.41 -5.30
CA ASN A 171 12.75 -9.76 -6.32
C ASN A 171 12.75 -8.81 -7.54
N ALA A 172 13.71 -7.89 -7.63
CA ALA A 172 13.66 -6.79 -8.58
C ALA A 172 15.07 -6.29 -8.92
N ASN A 173 15.37 -6.11 -10.21
CA ASN A 173 16.63 -5.54 -10.67
C ASN A 173 16.44 -4.06 -11.04
N LEU A 174 17.33 -3.18 -10.59
CA LEU A 174 17.25 -1.75 -10.90
C LEU A 174 18.32 -1.33 -11.90
N CYS A 175 17.92 -0.82 -13.06
CA CYS A 175 18.87 -0.33 -14.07
C CYS A 175 19.27 1.13 -13.86
N TYR A 176 18.29 2.00 -13.66
CA TYR A 176 18.53 3.41 -13.40
C TYR A 176 17.35 4.06 -12.70
N VAL A 177 17.65 5.20 -12.10
CA VAL A 177 16.69 6.11 -11.48
C VAL A 177 16.71 7.41 -12.24
N ASP A 178 15.55 7.85 -12.72
CA ASP A 178 15.34 9.18 -13.30
C ASP A 178 14.76 10.12 -12.24
N HIS A 179 15.60 11.01 -11.71
CA HIS A 179 15.23 11.89 -10.61
C HIS A 179 14.18 12.93 -11.02
N ASP A 180 14.06 13.25 -12.31
CA ASP A 180 13.07 14.22 -12.79
C ASP A 180 11.63 13.73 -12.56
N ARG A 181 11.41 12.40 -12.61
CA ARG A 181 10.07 11.79 -12.46
C ARG A 181 9.50 11.84 -11.04
N ALA A 182 10.36 12.00 -10.03
CA ALA A 182 9.95 12.04 -8.63
C ALA A 182 10.57 13.23 -7.87
N ALA A 183 10.98 14.30 -8.57
CA ALA A 183 11.75 15.41 -7.99
C ALA A 183 11.11 16.01 -6.73
N VAL A 184 9.79 16.18 -6.72
CA VAL A 184 9.04 16.73 -5.59
C VAL A 184 9.02 15.76 -4.39
N GLY A 185 8.93 14.46 -4.65
CA GLY A 185 8.90 13.42 -3.61
C GLY A 185 10.28 13.01 -3.09
N THR A 186 11.34 13.20 -3.88
CA THR A 186 12.71 12.81 -3.50
C THR A 186 13.55 13.96 -2.98
N HIS A 187 13.07 15.20 -3.11
CA HIS A 187 13.80 16.43 -2.83
C HIS A 187 15.06 16.60 -3.71
N VAL A 188 15.11 15.94 -4.87
CA VAL A 188 16.20 16.02 -5.85
C VAL A 188 15.70 16.73 -7.09
N ALA A 189 16.32 17.86 -7.44
CA ALA A 189 15.85 18.72 -8.54
C ALA A 189 15.92 18.08 -9.94
N GLY A 190 16.70 17.00 -10.10
CA GLY A 190 16.76 16.25 -11.34
C GLY A 190 18.04 15.43 -11.54
N GLY A 191 18.16 14.83 -12.73
CA GLY A 191 19.30 14.00 -13.15
C GLY A 191 19.01 12.50 -13.14
N PHE A 192 20.04 11.67 -13.25
CA PHE A 192 19.90 10.22 -13.26
C PHE A 192 20.99 9.52 -12.46
N SER A 193 20.63 8.38 -11.85
CA SER A 193 21.56 7.45 -11.22
C SER A 193 21.53 6.12 -11.99
N ILE A 194 22.70 5.60 -12.37
CA ILE A 194 22.82 4.33 -13.11
C ILE A 194 23.25 3.24 -12.14
N TYR A 195 22.49 2.14 -12.17
CA TYR A 195 22.61 0.97 -11.30
C TYR A 195 22.85 -0.32 -12.10
N GLY A 196 23.30 -0.20 -13.34
CA GLY A 196 23.80 -1.32 -14.14
C GLY A 196 25.22 -1.06 -14.64
N ASP A 197 25.99 -2.13 -14.85
CA ASP A 197 27.24 -2.06 -15.63
C ASP A 197 26.88 -2.10 -17.13
N VAL A 198 26.52 -0.93 -17.65
CA VAL A 198 26.09 -0.74 -19.05
C VAL A 198 27.18 -1.14 -20.04
N GLU A 199 28.46 -1.08 -19.63
CA GLU A 199 29.60 -1.35 -20.49
C GLU A 199 29.92 -2.85 -20.57
N ASN A 200 29.79 -3.59 -19.47
CA ASN A 200 30.10 -5.02 -19.43
C ASN A 200 28.86 -5.93 -19.37
N GLY A 201 27.65 -5.37 -19.44
CA GLY A 201 26.40 -6.11 -19.40
C GLY A 201 26.19 -6.88 -18.10
N LYS A 202 26.68 -6.35 -16.96
CA LYS A 202 26.41 -6.92 -15.64
C LYS A 202 25.21 -6.21 -15.01
N GLU A 203 24.22 -7.01 -14.66
CA GLU A 203 23.08 -6.62 -13.85
C GLU A 203 23.43 -6.86 -12.36
N ASN A 204 22.69 -6.24 -11.43
CA ASN A 204 22.77 -6.47 -9.98
C ASN A 204 23.96 -5.79 -9.25
N ILE A 205 24.33 -4.56 -9.62
CA ILE A 205 25.28 -3.75 -8.83
C ILE A 205 24.58 -2.93 -7.72
N GLU A 206 23.26 -2.87 -7.76
CA GLU A 206 22.37 -2.17 -6.84
C GLU A 206 22.21 -2.85 -5.46
N GLY A 207 22.56 -4.13 -5.36
CA GLY A 207 22.25 -4.98 -4.20
C GLY A 207 20.89 -5.66 -4.35
N ASP A 208 20.43 -6.37 -3.33
CA ASP A 208 19.08 -6.98 -3.37
C ASP A 208 18.02 -5.88 -3.21
N ILE A 209 17.03 -5.84 -4.10
CA ILE A 209 15.92 -4.89 -4.02
C ILE A 209 14.62 -5.67 -3.92
N HIS A 210 13.75 -5.24 -3.01
CA HIS A 210 12.39 -5.75 -2.94
C HIS A 210 11.42 -4.71 -3.44
N CYS A 211 10.55 -5.07 -4.36
CA CYS A 211 9.50 -4.20 -4.88
C CYS A 211 8.14 -4.89 -4.87
N HIS A 212 7.10 -4.11 -4.63
CA HIS A 212 5.72 -4.56 -4.62
C HIS A 212 4.85 -3.52 -5.30
N GLY A 213 4.21 -3.91 -6.39
CA GLY A 213 3.23 -3.11 -7.10
C GLY A 213 1.81 -3.63 -6.90
N PHE A 214 0.83 -2.73 -6.93
CA PHE A 214 -0.58 -3.07 -6.99
C PHE A 214 -1.31 -2.11 -7.92
N ALA A 215 -2.41 -2.59 -8.49
CA ALA A 215 -3.28 -1.83 -9.37
C ALA A 215 -4.72 -1.85 -8.85
N TRP A 216 -5.50 -0.87 -9.27
CA TRP A 216 -6.92 -0.78 -9.00
C TRP A 216 -7.72 -0.54 -10.29
N ALA A 217 -9.04 -0.70 -10.21
CA ALA A 217 -9.90 -0.59 -11.38
C ALA A 217 -10.11 0.89 -11.78
N GLU A 218 -10.53 1.12 -13.01
CA GLU A 218 -10.88 2.48 -13.48
C GLU A 218 -12.13 3.02 -12.77
N SER A 219 -13.07 2.14 -12.42
CA SER A 219 -14.28 2.52 -11.71
C SER A 219 -13.94 2.84 -10.25
N ALA A 220 -14.31 4.04 -9.79
CA ALA A 220 -14.12 4.45 -8.40
C ALA A 220 -14.90 3.59 -7.39
N ASN A 221 -16.00 2.97 -7.84
CA ASN A 221 -16.89 2.15 -7.01
C ASN A 221 -16.50 0.67 -7.00
N ASP A 222 -15.52 0.27 -7.82
CA ASP A 222 -15.00 -1.09 -7.75
C ASP A 222 -14.35 -1.31 -6.37
N PRO A 223 -14.61 -2.45 -5.70
CA PRO A 223 -14.01 -2.74 -4.40
C PRO A 223 -12.48 -2.57 -4.39
N ILE A 224 -11.78 -2.92 -5.46
CA ILE A 224 -10.32 -2.79 -5.53
C ILE A 224 -9.91 -1.31 -5.54
N SER A 225 -10.72 -0.43 -6.13
CA SER A 225 -10.52 1.03 -6.14
C SER A 225 -10.88 1.67 -4.82
N VAL A 226 -11.95 1.23 -4.18
CA VAL A 226 -12.37 1.71 -2.86
C VAL A 226 -11.30 1.41 -1.81
N TYR A 227 -10.74 0.18 -1.83
CA TYR A 227 -9.75 -0.25 -0.86
C TYR A 227 -8.29 -0.05 -1.31
N LYS A 228 -8.02 0.80 -2.32
CA LYS A 228 -6.65 1.01 -2.83
C LYS A 228 -5.69 1.61 -1.79
N GLY A 229 -6.17 2.47 -0.89
CA GLY A 229 -5.36 2.96 0.23
C GLY A 229 -5.11 1.89 1.31
N ASN A 230 -6.03 0.93 1.49
CA ASN A 230 -5.78 -0.25 2.33
C ASN A 230 -4.67 -1.11 1.73
N ASN A 231 -4.63 -1.27 0.40
CA ASN A 231 -3.53 -1.98 -0.27
C ASN A 231 -2.20 -1.24 -0.05
N LEU A 232 -2.17 0.09 -0.20
CA LEU A 232 -0.97 0.86 0.11
C LEU A 232 -0.51 0.66 1.56
N PHE A 233 -1.43 0.78 2.52
CA PHE A 233 -1.14 0.56 3.94
C PHE A 233 -0.61 -0.85 4.20
N PHE A 234 -1.27 -1.87 3.64
CA PHE A 234 -0.89 -3.26 3.82
C PHE A 234 0.50 -3.53 3.25
N VAL A 235 0.74 -3.13 2.00
CA VAL A 235 2.01 -3.34 1.30
C VAL A 235 3.12 -2.55 1.97
N SER A 236 2.94 -1.24 2.14
CA SER A 236 4.03 -0.36 2.59
C SER A 236 4.33 -0.51 4.07
N MET A 237 3.30 -0.52 4.91
CA MET A 237 3.47 -0.40 6.35
C MET A 237 3.36 -1.76 7.04
N TYR A 238 2.30 -2.52 6.79
CA TYR A 238 2.03 -3.71 7.60
C TYR A 238 2.89 -4.91 7.20
N ASP A 239 2.88 -5.30 5.92
CA ASP A 239 3.62 -6.46 5.45
C ASP A 239 5.11 -6.16 5.35
N HIS A 240 5.51 -5.19 4.52
CA HIS A 240 6.94 -5.06 4.21
C HIS A 240 7.71 -4.32 5.31
N MET A 241 7.26 -3.16 5.79
CA MET A 241 7.95 -2.47 6.89
C MET A 241 7.76 -3.21 8.23
N TYR A 242 6.55 -3.25 8.77
CA TYR A 242 6.30 -3.74 10.12
C TYR A 242 6.57 -5.23 10.24
N THR A 243 6.09 -6.07 9.33
CA THR A 243 6.21 -7.53 9.46
C THR A 243 7.58 -8.04 9.04
N ARG A 244 8.15 -7.53 7.93
CA ARG A 244 9.40 -8.02 7.33
C ARG A 244 10.62 -7.12 7.48
N GLY A 245 10.49 -5.95 8.09
CA GLY A 245 11.62 -5.04 8.31
C GLY A 245 12.13 -4.31 7.06
N TYR A 246 11.44 -4.36 5.93
CA TYR A 246 11.89 -3.73 4.69
C TYR A 246 11.66 -2.23 4.71
N VAL A 247 12.74 -1.48 4.46
CA VAL A 247 12.81 -0.03 4.65
C VAL A 247 13.72 0.65 3.62
N ARG A 248 13.67 1.98 3.65
CA ARG A 248 14.40 2.92 2.78
C ARG A 248 14.02 2.84 1.32
N ASN A 249 14.08 4.00 0.68
CA ASN A 249 13.92 4.14 -0.75
C ASN A 249 15.19 3.73 -1.49
N VAL A 250 15.02 3.34 -2.75
CA VAL A 250 16.11 3.41 -3.73
C VAL A 250 16.65 4.84 -3.78
N PRO A 251 17.99 5.05 -3.72
CA PRO A 251 18.53 6.40 -3.69
C PRO A 251 18.08 7.23 -4.90
N GLY A 252 17.49 8.38 -4.62
CA GLY A 252 16.96 9.30 -5.62
C GLY A 252 15.62 8.90 -6.25
N ALA A 253 14.94 7.89 -5.71
CA ALA A 253 13.53 7.58 -5.98
C ALA A 253 12.71 7.68 -4.68
N THR A 254 11.38 7.83 -4.77
CA THR A 254 10.50 7.69 -3.61
C THR A 254 10.42 6.22 -3.19
N MET A 255 10.20 5.94 -1.91
CA MET A 255 10.01 4.57 -1.42
C MET A 255 8.69 3.99 -1.95
N CYS A 256 7.61 4.76 -1.94
CA CYS A 256 6.35 4.40 -2.57
C CYS A 256 5.78 5.58 -3.35
N ALA A 257 5.25 5.32 -4.54
CA ALA A 257 4.60 6.33 -5.38
C ALA A 257 3.65 5.66 -6.38
N CYS A 258 2.91 6.48 -7.12
CA CYS A 258 2.18 5.99 -8.28
C CYS A 258 3.13 5.48 -9.37
N ALA A 259 2.70 4.48 -10.14
CA ALA A 259 3.54 3.80 -11.12
C ALA A 259 4.14 4.74 -12.17
N GLU A 260 3.44 5.82 -12.48
CA GLU A 260 3.85 6.85 -13.45
C GLU A 260 4.95 7.77 -12.91
N THR A 261 4.98 7.94 -11.59
CA THR A 261 5.85 8.87 -10.87
C THR A 261 6.99 8.14 -10.18
N VAL A 262 6.94 6.81 -10.10
CA VAL A 262 8.07 6.02 -9.63
C VAL A 262 9.22 6.19 -10.63
N SER A 263 10.34 6.74 -10.15
CA SER A 263 11.54 7.03 -10.94
C SER A 263 12.31 5.79 -11.43
N LEU A 264 11.78 4.60 -11.18
CA LEU A 264 12.45 3.32 -11.45
C LEU A 264 12.07 2.83 -12.85
N LEU A 265 13.07 2.46 -13.64
CA LEU A 265 12.88 1.80 -14.92
C LEU A 265 13.58 0.44 -14.91
N TYR A 266 12.76 -0.61 -15.04
CA TYR A 266 13.18 -1.99 -15.26
C TYR A 266 13.44 -2.20 -16.76
N PRO A 267 14.45 -3.00 -17.15
CA PRO A 267 14.53 -3.49 -18.51
C PRO A 267 13.38 -4.48 -18.77
N PRO A 268 12.88 -4.57 -20.02
CA PRO A 268 11.91 -5.60 -20.42
C PRO A 268 12.47 -7.02 -20.40
#